data_AF-A0A8T2U3L2-F1
#
_entry.id   AF-A0A8T2U3L2-F1
#
_cell.length_a   1.000
_cell.length_b   1.000
_cell.length_c   1.000
_cell.angle_alpha   90.00
_cell.angle_beta   90.00
_cell.angle_gamma   90.00
#
_symmetry.space_group_name_H-M   'P 1'
#
loop_
_entity.id
_entity.type
_entity.pdbx_description
1 polymer ?
#
loop_
_entity_poly.entity_id
_entity_poly.type
_entity_poly.pdbx_seq_one_letter_code
_entity_poly.pdbx_strand_id
1 'polypeptide(L)'
;MISVGLSSIHCGGFDLDFVAKGERTMRCLCIGLGGGSLPIFLANKLQGCHVDVVEIDDTVISAAIDCMGFPKIEFKTFPSDLRSETLNAMCDESHMEVKLGVESLSHTQCYDIPRRIASSMLEFPLRISGFEADAVMYVGHLAGAKQSQQHYDLVFIDAFNGEDEVPVDFWTRGGSFLTGLRDLLDPHHGTVVVNLHTDLPPPSFLERITGNFGPGYDPLLPGGKRLQEISQAYRDKLLHCWSAGLSEDEICGATFTVAVPRQQNICLVVCRGIRGTEGNIIDNLSSAALSLENILHVPFPMSKRATRGFQLVHG
;
A
#
# COMPACT_ATOMS: atom_id res chain seq x y z
N MET A 1 2.62 -7.58 -4.41
CA MET A 1 2.66 -6.36 -3.58
C MET A 1 3.84 -6.35 -2.61
N ILE A 2 3.84 -7.13 -1.51
CA ILE A 2 4.92 -7.11 -0.49
C ILE A 2 6.34 -7.11 -1.08
N SER A 3 6.66 -8.08 -1.95
CA SER A 3 8.03 -8.21 -2.49
C SER A 3 8.48 -6.95 -3.22
N VAL A 4 7.66 -6.43 -4.14
CA VAL A 4 8.03 -5.25 -4.90
C VAL A 4 7.99 -3.98 -4.04
N GLY A 5 7.00 -3.83 -3.15
CA GLY A 5 6.86 -2.64 -2.30
C GLY A 5 8.02 -2.45 -1.33
N LEU A 6 8.35 -3.49 -0.55
CA LEU A 6 9.45 -3.43 0.40
C LEU A 6 10.80 -3.26 -0.30
N SER A 7 11.02 -3.93 -1.43
CA SER A 7 12.26 -3.75 -2.20
C SER A 7 12.37 -2.37 -2.80
N SER A 8 11.27 -1.77 -3.27
CA SER A 8 11.27 -0.43 -3.86
C SER A 8 11.63 0.63 -2.82
N ILE A 9 10.94 0.64 -1.68
CA ILE A 9 11.24 1.63 -0.63
C ILE A 9 12.67 1.46 -0.09
N HIS A 10 13.17 0.22 -0.01
CA HIS A 10 14.55 -0.05 0.35
C HIS A 10 15.55 0.50 -0.67
N CYS A 11 15.28 0.29 -1.97
CA CYS A 11 16.05 0.91 -3.05
C CYS A 11 15.94 2.44 -3.08
N GLY A 12 14.83 3.00 -2.61
CA GLY A 12 14.61 4.43 -2.42
C GLY A 12 15.41 5.04 -1.26
N GLY A 13 16.15 4.24 -0.51
CA GLY A 13 17.03 4.69 0.59
C GLY A 13 16.45 4.51 1.99
N PHE A 14 15.27 3.88 2.13
CA PHE A 14 14.69 3.58 3.43
C PHE A 14 15.18 2.23 3.98
N ASP A 15 16.03 2.28 5.00
CA ASP A 15 16.61 1.05 5.56
C ASP A 15 15.58 0.24 6.38
N LEU A 16 15.16 -0.90 5.82
CA LEU A 16 14.18 -1.80 6.42
C LEU A 16 14.81 -2.78 7.43
N ASP A 17 16.14 -2.91 7.50
CA ASP A 17 16.78 -3.76 8.51
C ASP A 17 16.51 -3.23 9.93
N PHE A 18 16.68 -1.92 10.12
CA PHE A 18 16.33 -1.25 11.37
C PHE A 18 14.83 -1.34 11.70
N VAL A 19 13.96 -1.31 10.68
CA VAL A 19 12.51 -1.46 10.89
C VAL A 19 12.15 -2.89 11.28
N ALA A 20 12.80 -3.90 10.69
CA ALA A 20 12.62 -5.30 11.05
C ALA A 20 12.97 -5.57 12.52
N LYS A 21 13.98 -4.86 13.05
CA LYS A 21 14.42 -4.92 14.46
C LYS A 21 13.65 -4.01 15.41
N GLY A 22 12.80 -3.12 14.90
CA GLY A 22 12.07 -2.13 15.72
C GLY A 22 12.91 -0.94 16.15
N GLU A 23 14.10 -0.77 15.56
CA GLU A 23 15.04 0.33 15.84
C GLU A 23 14.72 1.60 15.04
N ARG A 24 13.89 1.47 13.99
CA ARG A 24 13.38 2.58 13.18
C ARG A 24 11.88 2.42 12.95
N THR A 25 11.14 3.52 13.10
CA THR A 25 9.71 3.56 12.81
C THR A 25 9.44 3.67 11.31
N MET A 26 8.44 2.94 10.84
CA MET A 26 7.88 3.07 9.49
C MET A 26 6.36 3.22 9.59
N ARG A 27 5.78 4.17 8.87
CA ARG A 27 4.33 4.31 8.72
C ARG A 27 3.88 3.72 7.41
N CYS A 28 2.94 2.78 7.48
CA CYS A 28 2.33 2.17 6.32
C CYS A 28 0.82 2.40 6.29
N LEU A 29 0.28 2.72 5.13
CA LEU A 29 -1.17 2.78 4.88
C LEU A 29 -1.57 1.62 3.97
N CYS A 30 -2.55 0.83 4.40
CA CYS A 30 -3.21 -0.17 3.59
C CYS A 30 -4.64 0.30 3.28
N ILE A 31 -4.92 0.59 2.02
CA ILE A 31 -6.28 0.87 1.53
C ILE A 31 -6.86 -0.45 0.99
N GLY A 32 -7.97 -0.89 1.57
CA GLY A 32 -8.51 -2.23 1.43
C GLY A 32 -7.94 -3.16 2.49
N LEU A 33 -8.83 -3.77 3.30
CA LEU A 33 -8.45 -4.80 4.27
C LEU A 33 -8.43 -6.18 3.60
N GLY A 34 -9.46 -6.49 2.82
CA GLY A 34 -9.70 -7.85 2.31
C GLY A 34 -9.67 -8.87 3.44
N GLY A 35 -8.82 -9.89 3.33
CA GLY A 35 -8.61 -10.87 4.42
C GLY A 35 -7.60 -10.45 5.50
N GLY A 36 -7.03 -9.24 5.42
CA GLY A 36 -6.11 -8.70 6.42
C GLY A 36 -4.67 -9.25 6.39
N SER A 37 -4.34 -10.13 5.44
CA SER A 37 -3.01 -10.75 5.35
C SER A 37 -1.87 -9.74 5.16
N LEU A 38 -2.11 -8.68 4.39
CA LEU A 38 -1.13 -7.63 4.10
C LEU A 38 -0.75 -6.82 5.36
N PRO A 39 -1.70 -6.19 6.08
CA PRO A 39 -1.37 -5.48 7.32
C PRO A 39 -0.81 -6.38 8.42
N ILE A 40 -1.30 -7.62 8.56
CA ILE A 40 -0.73 -8.58 9.52
C ILE A 40 0.73 -8.88 9.17
N PHE A 41 1.03 -9.14 7.89
CA PHE A 41 2.40 -9.43 7.47
C PHE A 41 3.35 -8.29 7.84
N LEU A 42 2.95 -7.04 7.55
CA LEU A 42 3.75 -5.86 7.83
C LEU A 42 3.99 -5.70 9.33
N ALA A 43 2.94 -5.70 10.15
CA ALA A 43 3.07 -5.54 11.60
C ALA A 43 3.85 -6.68 12.28
N ASN A 44 3.79 -7.90 11.71
CA ASN A 44 4.49 -9.08 12.24
C ASN A 44 5.97 -9.11 11.84
N LYS A 45 6.30 -8.84 10.57
CA LYS A 45 7.66 -8.96 10.03
C LYS A 45 8.51 -7.71 10.21
N LEU A 46 7.87 -6.55 10.37
CA LEU A 46 8.53 -5.27 10.56
C LEU A 46 8.14 -4.71 11.93
N GLN A 47 8.97 -4.97 12.94
CA GLN A 47 8.67 -4.63 14.34
C GLN A 47 8.49 -3.12 14.59
N GLY A 48 9.12 -2.27 13.77
CA GLY A 48 8.95 -0.82 13.80
C GLY A 48 7.84 -0.29 12.91
N CYS A 49 7.07 -1.17 12.23
CA CYS A 49 6.01 -0.76 11.32
C CYS A 49 4.69 -0.51 12.06
N HIS A 50 4.14 0.70 11.90
CA HIS A 50 2.78 1.07 12.26
C HIS A 50 1.92 1.07 11.00
N VAL A 51 0.83 0.31 11.02
CA VAL A 51 -0.03 0.09 9.87
C VAL A 51 -1.40 0.71 10.13
N ASP A 52 -1.79 1.69 9.32
CA ASP A 52 -3.17 2.15 9.25
C ASP A 52 -3.88 1.35 8.15
N VAL A 53 -5.05 0.80 8.46
CA VAL A 53 -5.87 0.03 7.52
C VAL A 53 -7.21 0.73 7.34
N VAL A 54 -7.57 0.99 6.09
CA VAL A 54 -8.83 1.65 5.73
C VAL A 54 -9.67 0.68 4.90
N GLU A 55 -10.86 0.36 5.40
CA GLU A 55 -11.84 -0.50 4.73
C GLU A 55 -13.21 0.18 4.78
N ILE A 56 -13.96 0.12 3.69
CA ILE A 56 -15.27 0.78 3.57
C ILE A 56 -16.42 -0.16 3.94
N ASP A 57 -16.24 -1.47 3.76
CA ASP A 57 -17.29 -2.47 3.96
C ASP A 57 -17.13 -3.22 5.30
N ASP A 58 -18.01 -2.93 6.24
CA ASP A 58 -18.09 -3.63 7.54
C ASP A 58 -18.26 -5.15 7.38
N THR A 59 -18.87 -5.62 6.30
CA THR A 59 -18.98 -7.07 6.01
C THR A 59 -17.59 -7.67 5.77
N VAL A 60 -16.71 -6.94 5.07
CA VAL A 60 -15.33 -7.37 4.83
C VAL A 60 -14.53 -7.34 6.14
N ILE A 61 -14.70 -6.29 6.96
CA ILE A 61 -14.09 -6.18 8.29
C ILE A 61 -14.48 -7.36 9.17
N SER A 62 -15.79 -7.61 9.30
CA SER A 62 -16.33 -8.72 10.07
C SER A 62 -15.83 -10.07 9.56
N ALA A 63 -15.84 -10.29 8.24
CA ALA A 63 -15.32 -11.53 7.66
C ALA A 63 -13.81 -11.72 7.91
N ALA A 64 -13.01 -10.65 7.85
CA ALA A 64 -11.58 -10.72 8.13
C ALA A 64 -11.32 -11.17 9.57
N ILE A 65 -12.04 -10.59 10.54
CA ILE A 65 -11.90 -10.90 11.96
C ILE A 65 -12.44 -12.31 12.27
N ASP A 66 -13.68 -12.59 11.89
CA ASP A 66 -14.41 -13.78 12.33
C ASP A 66 -14.00 -15.04 11.56
N CYS A 67 -13.59 -14.89 10.30
CA CYS A 67 -13.34 -16.03 9.40
C CYS A 67 -11.88 -16.16 8.95
N MET A 68 -11.12 -15.05 8.85
CA MET A 68 -9.78 -15.05 8.23
C MET A 68 -8.64 -14.86 9.23
N GLY A 69 -8.95 -14.74 10.52
CA GLY A 69 -7.96 -14.65 11.59
C GLY A 69 -7.30 -13.27 11.71
N PHE A 70 -7.94 -12.23 11.19
CA PHE A 70 -7.53 -10.87 11.47
C PHE A 70 -7.74 -10.56 12.97
N PRO A 71 -6.79 -9.91 13.65
CA PRO A 71 -6.93 -9.62 15.06
C PRO A 71 -8.18 -8.78 15.33
N LYS A 72 -8.89 -9.10 16.41
CA LYS A 72 -10.03 -8.33 16.87
C LYS A 72 -9.54 -6.99 17.45
N ILE A 73 -9.56 -5.96 16.61
CA ILE A 73 -9.28 -4.56 16.97
C ILE A 73 -10.52 -3.71 16.76
N GLU A 74 -10.52 -2.54 17.40
CA GLU A 74 -11.52 -1.52 17.12
C GLU A 74 -11.24 -0.85 15.78
N PHE A 75 -12.25 -0.80 14.92
CA PHE A 75 -12.25 0.02 13.71
C PHE A 75 -12.93 1.34 14.04
N LYS A 76 -12.20 2.45 13.90
CA LYS A 76 -12.73 3.78 14.16
C LYS A 76 -13.61 4.21 12.99
N THR A 77 -14.77 4.79 13.30
CA THR A 77 -15.70 5.29 12.27
C THR A 77 -15.32 6.71 11.85
N PHE A 78 -15.20 6.91 10.54
CA PHE A 78 -14.89 8.22 9.98
C PHE A 78 -16.16 8.90 9.45
N PRO A 79 -16.48 10.17 9.78
CA PRO A 79 -15.68 11.22 10.43
C PRO A 79 -16.05 11.49 11.92
N SER A 80 -16.87 10.65 12.55
CA SER A 80 -17.43 10.88 13.89
C SER A 80 -16.40 10.87 15.02
N ASP A 81 -15.37 10.03 14.91
CA ASP A 81 -14.48 9.75 16.05
C ASP A 81 -13.27 10.71 16.14
N LEU A 82 -12.94 11.41 15.07
CA LEU A 82 -11.87 12.43 15.06
C LEU A 82 -12.27 13.76 15.70
N ARG A 83 -13.56 14.01 15.97
CA ARG A 83 -13.96 15.20 16.77
C ARG A 83 -13.67 15.04 18.26
N SER A 84 -13.46 13.81 18.74
CA SER A 84 -13.39 13.52 20.18
C SER A 84 -11.97 13.25 20.68
N GLU A 85 -11.06 12.71 19.85
CA GLU A 85 -9.69 12.40 20.28
C GLU A 85 -8.77 13.63 20.32
N THR A 86 -9.03 14.68 19.53
CA THR A 86 -8.17 15.88 19.49
C THR A 86 -8.28 16.77 20.73
N LEU A 87 -9.31 16.59 21.58
CA LEU A 87 -9.44 17.35 22.84
C LEU A 87 -8.77 16.67 24.04
N ASN A 88 -8.48 15.36 23.99
CA ASN A 88 -8.00 14.63 25.16
C ASN A 88 -6.56 14.10 25.04
N ALA A 89 -5.96 14.03 23.85
CA ALA A 89 -4.59 13.51 23.69
C ALA A 89 -3.47 14.52 24.07
N MET A 90 -3.80 15.65 24.69
CA MET A 90 -2.81 16.62 25.20
C MET A 90 -2.55 16.55 26.71
N CYS A 91 -3.20 15.63 27.46
CA CYS A 91 -2.94 15.46 28.90
C CYS A 91 -3.26 14.02 29.35
N ASP A 92 -2.33 13.07 29.18
CA ASP A 92 -1.90 12.12 30.24
C ASP A 92 -1.01 11.01 29.65
N GLU A 93 0.25 10.98 30.08
CA GLU A 93 0.99 9.72 30.15
C GLU A 93 0.55 9.01 31.44
N SER A 94 -0.47 8.14 31.36
CA SER A 94 -0.67 7.14 32.40
C SER A 94 -1.27 5.85 31.86
N HIS A 95 -0.63 4.76 32.26
CA HIS A 95 -0.88 3.38 31.87
C HIS A 95 -2.34 2.96 32.06
N MET A 96 -2.95 2.36 31.04
CA MET A 96 -4.21 1.64 31.18
C MET A 96 -4.04 0.18 30.74
N GLU A 97 -3.91 -0.72 31.72
CA GLU A 97 -3.99 -2.17 31.54
C GLU A 97 -5.41 -2.58 31.13
N VAL A 98 -5.55 -3.23 29.98
CA VAL A 98 -6.83 -3.82 29.55
C VAL A 98 -6.87 -5.29 29.98
N LYS A 99 -7.83 -5.62 30.85
CA LYS A 99 -8.12 -7.00 31.25
C LYS A 99 -8.85 -7.74 30.12
N LEU A 100 -8.22 -8.82 29.64
CA LEU A 100 -8.83 -9.79 28.73
C LEU A 100 -9.95 -10.56 29.43
N GLY A 101 -11.19 -10.35 29.00
CA GLY A 101 -12.33 -11.18 29.37
C GLY A 101 -12.34 -12.47 28.54
N VAL A 102 -12.21 -13.61 29.20
CA VAL A 102 -12.35 -14.94 28.58
C VAL A 102 -13.80 -15.36 28.71
N GLU A 103 -14.55 -15.42 27.60
CA GLU A 103 -15.81 -16.15 27.53
C GLU A 103 -15.75 -17.24 26.46
N SER A 104 -16.29 -18.40 26.82
CA SER A 104 -16.11 -19.68 26.15
C SER A 104 -17.17 -19.97 25.07
N LEU A 105 -16.66 -20.32 23.87
CA LEU A 105 -17.13 -21.32 22.90
C LEU A 105 -18.58 -21.26 22.35
N SER A 106 -18.68 -21.27 21.02
CA SER A 106 -19.35 -22.38 20.33
C SER A 106 -18.80 -22.62 18.91
N HIS A 107 -18.90 -23.88 18.48
CA HIS A 107 -18.25 -24.50 17.34
C HIS A 107 -18.74 -23.99 15.96
N THR A 108 -17.80 -23.57 15.12
CA THR A 108 -17.92 -23.74 13.66
C THR A 108 -16.53 -24.07 13.08
N GLN A 109 -16.47 -25.11 12.25
CA GLN A 109 -15.23 -25.60 11.62
C GLN A 109 -14.66 -24.55 10.66
N CYS A 110 -13.63 -23.81 11.11
CA CYS A 110 -12.74 -23.04 10.26
C CYS A 110 -11.38 -23.74 10.17
N TYR A 111 -10.78 -23.65 8.98
CA TYR A 111 -9.51 -24.27 8.61
C TYR A 111 -8.46 -24.18 9.72
N ASP A 112 -7.97 -25.34 10.19
CA ASP A 112 -6.92 -25.46 11.21
C ASP A 112 -5.61 -24.84 10.72
N ILE A 113 -5.42 -23.54 10.97
CA ILE A 113 -4.09 -22.94 11.01
C ILE A 113 -3.40 -23.49 12.28
N PRO A 114 -2.20 -24.11 12.19
CA PRO A 114 -1.59 -24.76 13.34
C PRO A 114 -1.50 -23.83 14.56
N ARG A 115 -2.15 -24.22 15.66
CA ARG A 115 -2.20 -23.58 16.99
C ARG A 115 -0.85 -23.11 17.58
N ARG A 116 0.28 -23.44 16.95
CA ARG A 116 1.63 -23.00 17.36
C ARG A 116 1.95 -21.54 17.01
N ILE A 117 1.20 -20.90 16.10
CA ILE A 117 1.41 -19.47 15.77
C ILE A 117 0.66 -18.55 16.75
N ALA A 118 -0.47 -19.01 17.30
CA ALA A 118 -1.32 -18.19 18.17
C ALA A 118 -0.69 -17.86 19.54
N SER A 119 0.16 -18.73 20.08
CA SER A 119 0.72 -18.54 21.43
C SER A 119 1.91 -17.58 21.51
N SER A 120 2.52 -17.20 20.37
CA SER A 120 3.63 -16.22 20.36
C SER A 120 3.21 -14.80 19.97
N MET A 121 1.92 -14.58 19.67
CA MET A 121 1.38 -13.26 19.30
C MET A 121 0.91 -12.41 20.50
N LEU A 122 0.97 -12.94 21.72
CA LEU A 122 0.25 -12.39 22.88
C LEU A 122 1.01 -11.36 23.74
N GLU A 123 2.20 -10.89 23.35
CA GLU A 123 2.95 -9.90 24.15
C GLU A 123 3.41 -8.64 23.40
N PHE A 124 3.06 -8.47 22.13
CA PHE A 124 3.39 -7.23 21.41
C PHE A 124 2.13 -6.39 21.22
N PRO A 125 2.15 -5.08 21.57
CA PRO A 125 1.05 -4.20 21.24
C PRO A 125 0.82 -4.25 19.73
N LEU A 126 -0.42 -4.51 19.33
CA LEU A 126 -0.77 -4.64 17.93
C LEU A 126 -0.55 -3.27 17.26
N ARG A 127 0.42 -3.16 16.37
CA ARG A 127 0.77 -1.91 15.67
C ARG A 127 -0.12 -1.67 14.44
N ILE A 128 -1.41 -1.99 14.56
CA ILE A 128 -2.39 -1.86 13.50
C ILE A 128 -3.54 -0.98 14.00
N SER A 129 -3.83 0.10 13.28
CA SER A 129 -5.01 0.95 13.48
C SER A 129 -6.04 0.64 12.38
N GLY A 130 -7.26 0.30 12.75
CA GLY A 130 -8.35 0.07 11.80
C GLY A 130 -9.26 1.30 11.65
N PHE A 131 -9.67 1.60 10.42
CA PHE A 131 -10.62 2.67 10.10
C PHE A 131 -11.70 2.14 9.15
N GLU A 132 -12.95 2.24 9.58
CA GLU A 132 -14.11 2.02 8.72
C GLU A 132 -14.43 3.34 8.00
N ALA A 133 -13.99 3.46 6.74
CA ALA A 133 -14.08 4.71 5.99
C ALA A 133 -13.97 4.52 4.47
N ASP A 134 -14.54 5.47 3.74
CA ASP A 134 -14.17 5.71 2.35
C ASP A 134 -12.72 6.25 2.28
N ALA A 135 -11.88 5.59 1.47
CA ALA A 135 -10.46 5.93 1.38
C ALA A 135 -10.20 7.32 0.74
N VAL A 136 -11.07 7.79 -0.16
CA VAL A 136 -10.96 9.13 -0.75
C VAL A 136 -11.22 10.18 0.33
N MET A 137 -12.23 9.97 1.15
CA MET A 137 -12.56 10.84 2.28
C MET A 137 -11.48 10.81 3.36
N TYR A 138 -10.97 9.63 3.71
CA TYR A 138 -9.90 9.45 4.69
C TYR A 138 -8.62 10.19 4.25
N VAL A 139 -8.13 9.93 3.03
CA VAL A 139 -6.95 10.60 2.47
C VAL A 139 -7.16 12.10 2.36
N GLY A 140 -8.31 12.54 1.88
CA GLY A 140 -8.64 13.96 1.74
C GLY A 140 -8.66 14.71 3.07
N HIS A 141 -9.20 14.09 4.12
CA HIS A 141 -9.22 14.69 5.45
C HIS A 141 -7.83 14.78 6.06
N LEU A 142 -7.02 13.71 6.02
CA LEU A 142 -5.67 13.73 6.55
C LEU A 142 -4.79 14.79 5.85
N ALA A 143 -4.89 14.88 4.52
CA ALA A 143 -4.16 15.89 3.75
C ALA A 143 -4.64 17.32 4.09
N GLY A 144 -5.94 17.52 4.32
CA GLY A 144 -6.54 18.81 4.63
C GLY A 144 -6.30 19.29 6.07
N ALA A 145 -6.14 18.38 7.03
CA ALA A 145 -6.08 18.70 8.45
C ALA A 145 -4.83 19.50 8.86
N LYS A 146 -3.76 19.56 8.04
CA LYS A 146 -2.43 20.12 8.39
C LYS A 146 -1.89 19.63 9.75
N GLN A 147 -2.51 18.62 10.36
CA GLN A 147 -2.24 18.14 11.69
C GLN A 147 -1.16 17.08 11.59
N SER A 148 0.07 17.55 11.85
CA SER A 148 1.34 16.84 11.87
C SER A 148 1.91 16.48 10.49
N GLN A 149 3.20 16.76 10.33
CA GLN A 149 4.07 16.39 9.20
C GLN A 149 4.27 14.86 9.09
N GLN A 150 3.31 14.05 9.52
CA GLN A 150 3.50 12.61 9.53
C GLN A 150 3.16 12.05 8.16
N HIS A 151 4.21 11.83 7.39
CA HIS A 151 4.15 11.17 6.12
C HIS A 151 3.99 9.65 6.26
N TYR A 152 3.41 9.00 5.25
CA TYR A 152 3.51 7.58 5.03
C TYR A 152 4.76 7.28 4.20
N ASP A 153 5.52 6.30 4.67
CA ASP A 153 6.70 5.78 3.98
C ASP A 153 6.28 4.85 2.84
N LEU A 154 5.23 4.05 3.08
CA LEU A 154 4.74 3.03 2.16
C LEU A 154 3.21 2.98 2.17
N VAL A 155 2.60 3.04 0.99
CA VAL A 155 1.15 2.90 0.82
C VAL A 155 0.86 1.73 -0.10
N PHE A 156 0.00 0.83 0.35
CA PHE A 156 -0.59 -0.22 -0.46
C PHE A 156 -2.05 0.11 -0.76
N ILE A 157 -2.44 -0.07 -2.02
CA ILE A 157 -3.82 0.06 -2.48
C ILE A 157 -4.22 -1.29 -3.06
N ASP A 158 -5.02 -2.03 -2.30
CA ASP A 158 -5.53 -3.35 -2.61
C ASP A 158 -7.05 -3.39 -2.44
N ALA A 159 -7.74 -2.53 -3.20
CA ALA A 159 -9.18 -2.37 -3.13
C ALA A 159 -9.80 -2.32 -4.53
N PHE A 160 -10.95 -2.98 -4.65
CA PHE A 160 -11.69 -3.17 -5.89
C PHE A 160 -13.17 -2.83 -5.66
N ASN A 161 -13.85 -2.41 -6.71
CA ASN A 161 -15.30 -2.29 -6.72
C ASN A 161 -15.95 -3.66 -6.93
N GLY A 162 -17.29 -3.71 -6.95
CA GLY A 162 -18.04 -4.95 -7.18
C GLY A 162 -17.86 -5.60 -8.55
N GLU A 163 -17.11 -4.97 -9.48
CA GLU A 163 -16.76 -5.48 -10.81
C GLU A 163 -15.29 -5.90 -10.90
N ASP A 164 -14.62 -6.09 -9.75
CA ASP A 164 -13.19 -6.46 -9.67
C ASP A 164 -12.27 -5.41 -10.30
N GLU A 165 -12.63 -4.14 -10.27
CA GLU A 165 -11.83 -3.06 -10.82
C GLU A 165 -11.39 -2.05 -9.76
N VAL A 166 -10.21 -1.45 -9.92
CA VAL A 166 -9.81 -0.35 -9.05
C VAL A 166 -10.74 0.85 -9.27
N PRO A 167 -11.36 1.40 -8.19
CA PRO A 167 -12.28 2.52 -8.29
C PRO A 167 -11.70 3.71 -9.06
N VAL A 168 -12.50 4.32 -9.94
CA VAL A 168 -12.07 5.45 -10.79
C VAL A 168 -11.56 6.64 -9.97
N ASP A 169 -12.12 6.86 -8.78
CA ASP A 169 -11.71 7.94 -7.89
C ASP A 169 -10.26 7.77 -7.39
N PHE A 170 -9.71 6.56 -7.42
CA PHE A 170 -8.34 6.29 -6.97
C PHE A 170 -7.27 6.67 -8.01
N TRP A 171 -7.65 6.92 -9.27
CA TRP A 171 -6.70 7.18 -10.34
C TRP A 171 -7.11 8.30 -11.29
N THR A 172 -8.21 9.00 -10.99
CA THR A 172 -8.64 10.18 -11.74
C THR A 172 -7.55 11.24 -11.69
N ARG A 173 -6.99 11.64 -12.85
CA ARG A 173 -5.90 12.63 -12.96
C ARG A 173 -6.21 13.97 -12.28
N GLY A 174 -7.47 14.39 -12.23
CA GLY A 174 -7.90 15.62 -11.55
C GLY A 174 -8.40 15.41 -10.12
N GLY A 175 -8.39 14.17 -9.62
CA GLY A 175 -9.00 13.78 -8.36
C GLY A 175 -8.25 14.28 -7.13
N SER A 176 -9.00 14.50 -6.05
CA SER A 176 -8.45 14.86 -4.74
C SER A 176 -7.64 13.72 -4.12
N PHE A 177 -7.96 12.46 -4.43
CA PHE A 177 -7.28 11.29 -3.88
C PHE A 177 -5.77 11.27 -4.18
N LEU A 178 -5.37 11.31 -5.46
CA LEU A 178 -3.95 11.31 -5.84
C LEU A 178 -3.20 12.54 -5.29
N THR A 179 -3.89 13.68 -5.20
CA THR A 179 -3.33 14.90 -4.63
C THR A 179 -3.10 14.76 -3.12
N GLY A 180 -4.09 14.27 -2.38
CA GLY A 180 -3.95 14.01 -0.96
C GLY A 180 -2.91 12.94 -0.67
N LEU A 181 -2.88 11.86 -1.47
CA LEU A 181 -1.88 10.81 -1.35
C LEU A 181 -0.46 11.34 -1.57
N ARG A 182 -0.25 12.19 -2.58
CA ARG A 182 1.04 12.87 -2.81
C ARG A 182 1.50 13.64 -1.58
N ASP A 183 0.59 14.38 -0.95
CA ASP A 183 0.87 15.26 0.19
C ASP A 183 1.14 14.45 1.48
N LEU A 184 0.54 13.26 1.59
CA LEU A 184 0.76 12.33 2.70
C LEU A 184 2.01 11.46 2.52
N LEU A 185 2.58 11.32 1.32
CA LEU A 185 3.78 10.50 1.10
C LEU A 185 5.06 11.22 1.50
N ASP A 186 6.02 10.47 2.03
CA ASP A 186 7.35 11.00 2.34
C ASP A 186 8.03 11.54 1.06
N PRO A 187 8.59 12.76 1.06
CA PRO A 187 9.13 13.39 -0.15
C PRO A 187 10.38 12.70 -0.72
N HIS A 188 11.11 11.92 0.07
CA HIS A 188 12.38 11.33 -0.34
C HIS A 188 12.25 9.87 -0.77
N HIS A 189 11.53 9.05 -0.01
CA HIS A 189 11.41 7.61 -0.24
C HIS A 189 9.98 7.10 -0.32
N GLY A 190 8.98 7.98 -0.18
CA GLY A 190 7.58 7.62 -0.21
C GLY A 190 7.23 6.73 -1.40
N THR A 191 6.64 5.57 -1.11
CA THR A 191 6.36 4.53 -2.10
C THR A 191 4.88 4.17 -2.10
N VAL A 192 4.28 4.05 -3.28
CA VAL A 192 2.92 3.56 -3.48
C VAL A 192 2.95 2.28 -4.29
N VAL A 193 2.18 1.29 -3.88
CA VAL A 193 1.99 0.03 -4.61
C VAL A 193 0.50 -0.22 -4.77
N VAL A 194 0.04 -0.31 -6.02
CA VAL A 194 -1.36 -0.54 -6.38
C VAL A 194 -1.49 -1.93 -6.98
N ASN A 195 -2.42 -2.73 -6.48
CA ASN A 195 -2.85 -3.96 -7.13
C ASN A 195 -3.82 -3.61 -8.25
N LEU A 196 -3.51 -4.03 -9.47
CA LEU A 196 -4.33 -3.81 -10.65
C LEU A 196 -4.67 -5.16 -11.26
N HIS A 197 -5.93 -5.37 -11.62
CA HIS A 197 -6.29 -6.48 -12.50
C HIS A 197 -5.84 -6.17 -13.93
N THR A 198 -5.40 -7.20 -14.67
CA THR A 198 -5.07 -7.01 -16.07
C THR A 198 -6.34 -6.84 -16.88
N ASP A 199 -6.78 -5.60 -17.06
CA ASP A 199 -7.91 -5.29 -17.93
C ASP A 199 -7.47 -5.33 -19.39
N LEU A 200 -8.22 -6.04 -20.23
CA LEU A 200 -8.21 -5.80 -21.67
C LEU A 200 -9.62 -5.98 -22.25
N PRO A 201 -10.42 -4.90 -22.41
CA PRO A 201 -10.99 -4.68 -23.71
C PRO A 201 -9.87 -4.16 -24.63
N PRO A 202 -9.69 -4.75 -25.82
CA PRO A 202 -8.76 -4.23 -26.80
C PRO A 202 -9.20 -2.81 -27.23
N PRO A 203 -8.30 -1.99 -27.80
CA PRO A 203 -8.63 -0.65 -28.28
C PRO A 203 -9.91 -0.67 -29.14
N SER A 204 -10.74 0.37 -29.05
CA SER A 204 -12.00 0.39 -29.78
C SER A 204 -11.77 0.25 -31.29
N PHE A 205 -12.81 -0.16 -32.04
CA PHE A 205 -12.71 -0.21 -33.50
C PHE A 205 -12.27 1.14 -34.09
N LEU A 206 -12.75 2.25 -33.52
CA LEU A 206 -12.42 3.60 -33.99
C LEU A 206 -10.96 3.97 -33.74
N GLU A 207 -10.42 3.64 -32.57
CA GLU A 207 -8.99 3.85 -32.25
C GLU A 207 -8.09 3.02 -33.18
N ARG A 208 -8.48 1.78 -33.47
CA ARG A 208 -7.73 0.91 -34.39
C ARG A 208 -7.66 1.44 -35.82
N ILE A 209 -8.76 2.01 -36.35
CA ILE A 209 -8.80 2.51 -37.73
C ILE A 209 -8.20 3.92 -37.86
N THR A 210 -8.30 4.75 -36.82
CA THR A 210 -7.82 6.13 -36.86
C THR A 210 -6.35 6.26 -36.47
N GLY A 211 -5.82 5.32 -35.69
CA GLY A 211 -4.52 5.48 -35.04
C GLY A 211 -4.49 6.57 -33.97
N ASN A 212 -5.63 7.22 -33.68
CA ASN A 212 -5.77 8.22 -32.64
C ASN A 212 -6.18 7.52 -31.35
N PHE A 213 -5.19 7.20 -30.53
CA PHE A 213 -5.42 6.63 -29.22
C PHE A 213 -5.61 7.71 -28.15
N GLY A 214 -6.25 7.35 -27.04
CA GLY A 214 -6.37 8.23 -25.87
C GLY A 214 -4.99 8.72 -25.40
N PRO A 215 -4.91 9.92 -24.78
CA PRO A 215 -3.64 10.46 -24.28
C PRO A 215 -2.95 9.45 -23.35
N GLY A 216 -1.71 9.09 -23.68
CA GLY A 216 -0.93 8.16 -22.89
C GLY A 216 -1.00 6.69 -23.27
N TYR A 217 -1.83 6.32 -24.25
CA TYR A 217 -1.85 4.95 -24.74
C TYR A 217 -0.82 4.73 -25.85
N ASP A 218 0.07 3.77 -25.63
CA ASP A 218 0.98 3.23 -26.64
C ASP A 218 0.58 1.79 -26.99
N PRO A 219 0.13 1.52 -28.22
CA PRO A 219 -0.23 0.17 -28.67
C PRO A 219 0.98 -0.78 -28.78
N LEU A 220 2.21 -0.26 -28.72
CA LEU A 220 3.44 -1.04 -28.76
C LEU A 220 3.91 -1.47 -27.36
N LEU A 221 3.45 -0.81 -26.30
CA LEU A 221 3.79 -1.17 -24.93
C LEU A 221 2.91 -2.34 -24.44
N PRO A 222 3.47 -3.29 -23.69
CA PRO A 222 2.67 -4.36 -23.11
C PRO A 222 1.69 -3.80 -22.08
N GLY A 223 0.45 -4.31 -22.08
CA GLY A 223 -0.59 -3.91 -21.12
C GLY A 223 -1.77 -3.17 -21.76
N GLY A 224 -2.91 -3.20 -21.07
CA GLY A 224 -4.14 -2.59 -21.56
C GLY A 224 -4.19 -1.08 -21.44
N LYS A 225 -5.12 -0.47 -22.18
CA LYS A 225 -5.31 0.98 -22.20
C LYS A 225 -5.47 1.57 -20.81
N ARG A 226 -6.35 0.97 -20.00
CA ARG A 226 -6.60 1.39 -18.63
C ARG A 226 -5.36 1.29 -17.74
N LEU A 227 -4.59 0.20 -17.83
CA LEU A 227 -3.34 0.05 -17.09
C LEU A 227 -2.37 1.19 -17.39
N GLN A 228 -2.21 1.57 -18.65
CA GLN A 228 -1.32 2.65 -19.05
C GLN A 228 -1.83 4.01 -18.55
N GLU A 229 -3.14 4.28 -18.65
CA GLU A 229 -3.76 5.51 -18.15
C GLU A 229 -3.60 5.68 -16.64
N ILE A 230 -3.85 4.61 -15.87
CA ILE A 230 -3.66 4.58 -14.41
C ILE A 230 -2.18 4.83 -14.08
N SER A 231 -1.27 4.10 -14.73
CA SER A 231 0.17 4.19 -14.47
C SER A 231 0.70 5.60 -14.67
N GLN A 232 0.26 6.30 -15.72
CA GLN A 232 0.63 7.69 -15.96
C GLN A 232 0.00 8.65 -14.98
N ALA A 233 -1.28 8.45 -14.60
CA ALA A 233 -1.92 9.31 -13.61
C ALA A 233 -1.17 9.29 -12.27
N TYR A 234 -0.76 8.10 -11.82
CA TYR A 234 0.05 7.92 -10.62
C TYR A 234 1.44 8.54 -10.77
N ARG A 235 2.14 8.27 -11.88
CA ARG A 235 3.46 8.85 -12.18
C ARG A 235 3.41 10.38 -12.13
N ASP A 236 2.52 10.98 -12.89
CA ASP A 236 2.41 12.43 -13.06
C ASP A 236 2.07 13.13 -11.75
N LYS A 237 1.21 12.53 -10.91
CA LYS A 237 0.81 13.13 -9.64
C LYS A 237 1.79 12.93 -8.51
N LEU A 238 2.39 11.76 -8.41
CA LEU A 238 3.22 11.42 -7.26
C LEU A 238 4.70 11.77 -7.45
N LEU A 239 5.17 11.88 -8.71
CA LEU A 239 6.55 12.26 -9.03
C LEU A 239 6.68 13.69 -9.61
N HIS A 240 5.71 14.18 -10.39
CA HIS A 240 5.89 15.38 -11.22
C HIS A 240 5.37 16.72 -10.66
N CYS A 241 4.96 16.80 -9.39
CA CYS A 241 4.49 18.08 -8.81
C CYS A 241 4.94 18.28 -7.36
N TRP A 242 6.16 18.80 -7.20
CA TRP A 242 6.50 19.66 -6.06
C TRP A 242 6.91 21.02 -6.60
N SER A 243 6.10 22.05 -6.37
CA SER A 243 6.43 23.41 -6.81
C SER A 243 6.45 24.34 -5.61
N ALA A 244 7.67 24.79 -5.28
CA ALA A 244 8.07 26.10 -4.76
C ALA A 244 9.28 25.93 -3.82
N GLY A 245 10.46 25.61 -4.38
CA GLY A 245 11.73 25.78 -3.65
C GLY A 245 12.77 24.68 -3.81
N LEU A 246 12.42 23.53 -4.38
CA LEU A 246 13.36 22.46 -4.72
C LEU A 246 13.66 22.49 -6.22
N SER A 247 14.90 22.24 -6.63
CA SER A 247 15.27 22.19 -8.06
C SER A 247 14.63 20.98 -8.74
N GLU A 248 14.42 21.05 -10.07
CA GLU A 248 13.93 19.91 -10.88
C GLU A 248 14.80 18.65 -10.73
N ASP A 249 16.02 18.77 -10.21
CA ASP A 249 16.96 17.69 -9.93
C ASP A 249 16.73 16.97 -8.57
N GLU A 250 15.85 17.48 -7.70
CA GLU A 250 15.71 17.01 -6.31
C GLU A 250 14.68 15.89 -6.10
N ILE A 251 13.60 15.81 -6.90
CA ILE A 251 12.66 14.67 -6.84
C ILE A 251 12.98 13.67 -7.93
N CYS A 252 13.78 12.68 -7.55
CA CYS A 252 14.06 11.53 -8.38
C CYS A 252 13.21 10.35 -7.94
N GLY A 253 12.68 9.57 -8.87
CA GLY A 253 11.87 8.40 -8.58
C GLY A 253 11.60 7.60 -9.84
N ALA A 254 11.00 6.43 -9.66
CA ALA A 254 10.63 5.55 -10.76
C ALA A 254 9.17 5.11 -10.61
N THR A 255 8.49 5.02 -11.76
CA THR A 255 7.20 4.33 -11.86
C THR A 255 7.36 3.12 -12.75
N PHE A 256 6.92 1.96 -12.30
CA PHE A 256 7.05 0.72 -13.05
C PHE A 256 5.95 -0.27 -12.65
N THR A 257 5.80 -1.32 -13.45
CA THR A 257 4.86 -2.41 -13.20
C THR A 257 5.60 -3.73 -13.02
N VAL A 258 5.02 -4.63 -12.23
CA VAL A 258 5.52 -5.99 -12.02
C VAL A 258 4.36 -6.98 -12.10
N ALA A 259 4.53 -8.04 -12.88
CA ALA A 259 3.51 -9.04 -13.11
C ALA A 259 3.37 -10.03 -11.96
N VAL A 260 2.12 -10.40 -11.66
CA VAL A 260 1.73 -11.44 -10.69
C VAL A 260 0.93 -12.54 -11.40
N PRO A 261 1.59 -13.44 -12.16
CA PRO A 261 0.89 -14.23 -13.18
C PRO A 261 -0.08 -15.29 -12.65
N ARG A 262 0.07 -15.71 -11.40
CA ARG A 262 -0.89 -16.65 -10.79
C ARG A 262 -2.22 -16.00 -10.47
N GLN A 263 -2.24 -14.69 -10.30
CA GLN A 263 -3.45 -13.91 -10.00
C GLN A 263 -3.96 -13.15 -11.22
N GLN A 264 -3.21 -13.15 -12.34
CA GLN A 264 -3.46 -12.27 -13.49
C GLN A 264 -3.51 -10.79 -13.09
N ASN A 265 -2.68 -10.42 -12.10
CA ASN A 265 -2.60 -9.05 -11.60
C ASN A 265 -1.28 -8.41 -12.01
N ILE A 266 -1.28 -7.09 -11.99
CA ILE A 266 -0.12 -6.22 -12.12
C ILE A 266 -0.01 -5.41 -10.82
N CYS A 267 1.19 -5.34 -10.27
CA CYS A 267 1.51 -4.35 -9.25
C CYS A 267 2.08 -3.12 -9.95
N LEU A 268 1.36 -1.99 -9.92
CA LEU A 268 1.92 -0.69 -10.26
C LEU A 268 2.65 -0.14 -9.04
N VAL A 269 3.86 0.36 -9.23
CA VAL A 269 4.68 0.95 -8.19
C VAL A 269 5.11 2.34 -8.59
N VAL A 270 4.94 3.30 -7.68
CA VAL A 270 5.60 4.61 -7.74
C VAL A 270 6.48 4.74 -6.52
N CYS A 271 7.78 4.89 -6.73
CA CYS A 271 8.75 5.02 -5.65
C CYS A 271 9.57 6.28 -5.82
N ARG A 272 9.57 7.14 -4.80
CA ARG A 272 10.52 8.25 -4.69
C ARG A 272 11.89 7.71 -4.27
N GLY A 273 12.96 8.40 -4.62
CA GLY A 273 14.35 8.07 -4.26
C GLY A 273 15.06 7.08 -5.18
N ILE A 274 14.33 6.25 -5.94
CA ILE A 274 14.94 5.35 -6.92
C ILE A 274 15.50 6.14 -8.10
N ARG A 275 16.78 5.91 -8.41
CA ARG A 275 17.50 6.52 -9.55
C ARG A 275 18.16 5.44 -10.40
N GLY A 276 18.38 5.73 -11.69
CA GLY A 276 19.20 4.91 -12.59
C GLY A 276 18.47 4.47 -13.85
N THR A 277 19.16 3.69 -14.68
CA THR A 277 18.56 3.08 -15.88
C THR A 277 17.66 1.91 -15.49
N GLU A 278 16.76 1.47 -16.39
CA GLU A 278 15.90 0.30 -16.17
C GLU A 278 16.69 -0.93 -15.70
N GLY A 279 17.80 -1.24 -16.35
CA GLY A 279 18.67 -2.36 -15.93
C GLY A 279 19.21 -2.19 -14.51
N ASN A 280 19.66 -0.98 -14.16
CA ASN A 280 20.14 -0.71 -12.79
C ASN A 280 19.01 -0.84 -11.76
N ILE A 281 17.79 -0.39 -12.08
CA ILE A 281 16.64 -0.49 -11.20
C ILE A 281 16.28 -1.96 -10.95
N ILE A 282 16.23 -2.78 -12.00
CA ILE A 282 15.93 -4.22 -11.89
C ILE A 282 16.98 -4.92 -11.01
N ASP A 283 18.26 -4.66 -11.25
CA ASP A 283 19.36 -5.27 -10.48
C ASP A 283 19.30 -4.85 -9.00
N ASN A 284 19.08 -3.56 -8.73
CA ASN A 284 18.95 -3.03 -7.38
C ASN A 284 17.73 -3.63 -6.66
N LEU A 285 16.57 -3.70 -7.32
CA LEU A 285 15.35 -4.32 -6.77
C LEU A 285 15.58 -5.81 -6.45
N SER A 286 16.23 -6.54 -7.35
CA SER A 286 16.55 -7.95 -7.16
C SER A 286 17.47 -8.16 -5.94
N SER A 287 18.50 -7.32 -5.83
CA SER A 287 19.45 -7.35 -4.71
C SER A 287 18.78 -6.99 -3.37
N ALA A 288 18.01 -5.90 -3.34
CA ALA A 288 17.23 -5.47 -2.17
C ALA A 288 16.24 -6.56 -1.72
N ALA A 289 15.50 -7.14 -2.68
CA ALA A 289 14.57 -8.23 -2.41
C ALA A 289 15.25 -9.46 -1.82
N LEU A 290 16.44 -9.83 -2.32
CA LEU A 290 17.21 -10.95 -1.78
C LEU A 290 17.72 -10.67 -0.37
N SER A 291 18.17 -9.44 -0.10
CA SER A 291 18.55 -9.01 1.25
C SER A 291 17.37 -9.13 2.22
N LEU A 292 16.22 -8.56 1.85
CA LEU A 292 15.00 -8.60 2.66
C LEU A 292 14.45 -10.01 2.87
N GLU A 293 14.60 -10.90 1.89
CA GLU A 293 14.22 -12.32 2.03
C GLU A 293 14.95 -12.97 3.21
N ASN A 294 16.23 -12.66 3.38
CA ASN A 294 17.05 -13.14 4.49
C ASN A 294 16.68 -12.44 5.80
N ILE A 295 16.50 -11.11 5.80
CA ILE A 295 16.19 -10.33 7.01
C ILE A 295 14.82 -10.72 7.59
N LEU A 296 13.81 -10.86 6.73
CA LEU A 296 12.42 -11.11 7.14
C LEU A 296 12.11 -12.60 7.32
N HIS A 297 13.05 -13.48 6.93
CA HIS A 297 12.89 -14.93 6.95
C HIS A 297 11.56 -15.39 6.33
N VAL A 298 11.27 -14.92 5.12
CA VAL A 298 10.03 -15.24 4.43
C VAL A 298 10.14 -16.57 3.66
N PRO A 299 9.07 -17.38 3.58
CA PRO A 299 9.11 -18.68 2.91
C PRO A 299 8.90 -18.58 1.40
N PHE A 300 9.15 -17.43 0.79
CA PHE A 300 8.90 -17.20 -0.63
C PHE A 300 9.98 -16.33 -1.27
N PRO A 301 10.28 -16.57 -2.57
CA PRO A 301 11.37 -15.88 -3.24
C PRO A 301 10.98 -14.43 -3.57
N MET A 302 11.42 -13.46 -2.76
CA MET A 302 11.09 -12.05 -2.97
C MET A 302 11.75 -11.52 -4.24
N SER A 303 13.02 -11.86 -4.49
CA SER A 303 13.80 -11.39 -5.65
C SER A 303 13.12 -11.75 -6.98
N LYS A 304 12.71 -13.02 -7.12
CA LYS A 304 11.97 -13.48 -8.30
C LYS A 304 10.61 -12.82 -8.46
N ARG A 305 9.97 -12.38 -7.37
CA ARG A 305 8.64 -11.74 -7.40
C ARG A 305 8.74 -10.25 -7.67
N ALA A 306 9.77 -9.57 -7.18
CA ALA A 306 9.94 -8.13 -7.26
C ALA A 306 10.31 -7.62 -8.67
N THR A 307 10.87 -8.48 -9.53
CA THR A 307 11.33 -8.10 -10.88
C THR A 307 10.57 -8.80 -12.01
N ARG A 308 9.56 -9.60 -11.67
CA ARG A 308 8.89 -10.46 -12.65
C ARG A 308 8.08 -9.63 -13.65
N GLY A 309 8.43 -9.75 -14.94
CA GLY A 309 7.71 -9.00 -15.98
C GLY A 309 7.78 -7.49 -15.75
N PHE A 310 8.90 -7.04 -15.16
CA PHE A 310 9.15 -5.62 -14.90
C PHE A 310 8.99 -4.80 -16.18
N GLN A 311 8.30 -3.66 -16.08
CA GLN A 311 8.21 -2.68 -17.16
C GLN A 311 8.26 -1.27 -16.57
N LEU A 312 9.22 -0.48 -17.03
CA LEU A 312 9.31 0.93 -16.65
C LEU A 312 8.17 1.73 -17.33
N VAL A 313 7.53 2.62 -16.58
CA VAL A 313 6.51 3.54 -17.11
C VAL A 313 7.20 4.83 -17.53
N HIS A 314 7.32 5.01 -18.85
CA HIS A 314 7.96 6.18 -19.44
C HIS A 314 7.08 7.43 -19.41
N GLY A 315 7.76 8.59 -19.50
CA GLY A 315 7.25 9.96 -19.59
C GLY A 315 6.30 10.19 -20.75
#